data_AF-A0A0F9A4F2-F1
#
_entry.id   AF-A0A0F9A4F2-F1
#
_cell.length_a   1.000
_cell.length_b   1.000
_cell.length_c   1.000
_cell.angle_alpha   90.00
_cell.angle_beta   90.00
_cell.angle_gamma   90.00
#
_symmetry.space_group_name_H-M   'P 1'
#
loop_
_entity.id
_entity.type
_entity.pdbx_description
1 polymer ?
#
loop_
_entity_poly.entity_id
_entity_poly.type
_entity_poly.pdbx_seq_one_letter_code
_entity_poly.pdbx_strand_id
1 'polypeptide(L)'
;GATGITMAFWVEPDATGFISFFCKDRETNWILWEATQWQFRHQWSTFPGVWRATATVPTTLHHLVVTYDGGNVANDATFTIDGVAETVVDIRTPEGTISTDAAQNLLLGEDGASSDTDFNGRVGWMSYDNAIWSAADINRHRWWGTAPGGPSTVDVSHPLWTSGLGNNGTATADGTVSGTTMASMPVVERMWGSSMGCGR
;
A
#
# COMPACT_ATOMS: atom_id res chain seq x y z
N GLY A 1 11.96 -17.56 -9.97
CA GLY A 1 10.67 -17.05 -9.50
C GLY A 1 10.54 -15.62 -9.96
N ALA A 2 9.32 -15.09 -10.12
CA ALA A 2 9.16 -13.67 -10.41
C ALA A 2 9.85 -12.85 -9.31
N THR A 3 10.65 -11.88 -9.72
CA THR A 3 11.45 -11.02 -8.83
C THR A 3 10.81 -9.67 -8.58
N GLY A 4 9.73 -9.36 -9.30
CA GLY A 4 8.93 -8.17 -9.11
C GLY A 4 8.12 -8.24 -7.81
N ILE A 5 8.08 -7.15 -7.08
CA ILE A 5 7.26 -6.97 -5.88
C ILE A 5 6.47 -5.68 -6.07
N THR A 6 5.16 -5.73 -5.83
CA THR A 6 4.33 -4.54 -5.66
C THR A 6 3.60 -4.58 -4.32
N MET A 7 3.68 -3.48 -3.58
CA MET A 7 2.87 -3.22 -2.40
C MET A 7 2.00 -2.00 -2.68
N ALA A 8 0.70 -2.10 -2.45
CA ALA A 8 -0.23 -1.00 -2.68
C ALA A 8 -1.28 -0.93 -1.57
N PHE A 9 -1.61 0.27 -1.11
CA PHE A 9 -2.61 0.47 -0.07
C PHE A 9 -3.04 1.93 0.02
N TRP A 10 -4.20 2.16 0.62
CA TRP A 10 -4.64 3.48 1.06
C TRP A 10 -4.27 3.69 2.52
N VAL A 11 -3.80 4.88 2.87
CA VAL A 11 -3.31 5.20 4.20
C VAL A 11 -3.64 6.63 4.63
N GLU A 12 -4.00 6.80 5.90
CA GLU A 12 -4.23 8.09 6.57
C GLU A 12 -3.51 8.05 7.93
N PRO A 13 -2.29 8.60 8.06
CA PRO A 13 -1.56 8.65 9.33
C PRO A 13 -2.17 9.68 10.31
N ASP A 14 -2.39 9.29 11.57
CA ASP A 14 -3.00 10.17 12.60
C ASP A 14 -1.98 11.11 13.29
N ALA A 15 -0.68 10.79 13.25
CA ALA A 15 0.39 11.63 13.80
C ALA A 15 1.72 11.43 13.07
N THR A 16 2.57 12.46 13.06
CA THR A 16 3.96 12.38 12.59
C THR A 16 4.85 11.85 13.71
N GLY A 17 5.55 10.74 13.49
CA GLY A 17 6.40 10.08 14.47
C GLY A 17 6.56 8.62 14.08
N PHE A 18 7.70 7.98 14.38
CA PHE A 18 8.13 6.72 13.77
C PHE A 18 7.10 5.61 13.86
N ILE A 19 6.70 5.06 12.71
CA ILE A 19 5.83 3.90 12.73
C ILE A 19 5.95 3.00 11.52
N SER A 20 6.39 1.77 11.75
CA SER A 20 6.57 0.79 10.70
C SER A 20 5.21 0.33 10.20
N PHE A 21 4.96 0.47 8.90
CA PHE A 21 3.68 0.11 8.31
C PHE A 21 3.60 -1.36 7.97
N PHE A 22 4.65 -1.85 7.32
CA PHE A 22 4.78 -3.23 6.91
C PHE A 22 6.14 -3.70 7.32
N CYS A 23 6.18 -4.83 8.00
CA CYS A 23 7.43 -5.40 8.47
C CYS A 23 7.34 -6.92 8.37
N LYS A 24 8.30 -7.55 7.68
CA LYS A 24 8.53 -9.00 7.81
C LYS A 24 9.48 -9.31 8.98
N ASP A 25 10.43 -8.41 9.20
CA ASP A 25 11.34 -8.36 10.35
C ASP A 25 12.11 -7.04 10.27
N ARG A 26 12.18 -6.31 11.39
CA ARG A 26 12.84 -5.01 11.50
C ARG A 26 14.32 -5.10 11.13
N GLU A 27 14.95 -6.24 11.39
CA GLU A 27 16.39 -6.40 11.22
C GLU A 27 16.77 -7.05 9.89
N THR A 28 15.97 -8.00 9.40
CA THR A 28 16.45 -8.95 8.38
C THR A 28 15.68 -9.04 7.06
N ASN A 29 14.54 -8.37 6.86
CA ASN A 29 13.79 -8.53 5.60
C ASN A 29 13.45 -7.21 4.95
N TRP A 30 12.21 -6.79 5.04
CA TRP A 30 11.80 -5.54 4.43
C TRP A 30 10.85 -4.83 5.35
N ILE A 31 10.91 -3.51 5.21
CA ILE A 31 10.13 -2.58 5.99
C ILE A 31 9.76 -1.41 5.09
N LEU A 32 8.50 -1.01 5.18
CA LEU A 32 8.02 0.27 4.68
C LEU A 32 7.71 1.13 5.89
N TRP A 33 8.41 2.25 6.03
CA TRP A 33 8.29 3.12 7.19
C TRP A 33 8.10 4.58 6.82
N GLU A 34 7.63 5.31 7.82
CA GLU A 34 7.43 6.74 7.77
C GLU A 34 8.13 7.41 8.95
N ALA A 35 8.71 8.56 8.69
CA ALA A 35 9.19 9.49 9.72
C ALA A 35 8.78 10.91 9.33
N THR A 36 9.18 11.31 8.13
CA THR A 36 8.66 12.48 7.40
C THR A 36 8.43 12.18 5.91
N GLN A 37 8.97 11.06 5.44
CA GLN A 37 9.02 10.63 4.04
C GLN A 37 8.85 9.11 4.01
N TRP A 38 8.24 8.61 2.93
CA TRP A 38 8.10 7.18 2.70
C TRP A 38 9.46 6.54 2.40
N GLN A 39 9.77 5.46 3.10
CA GLN A 39 11.02 4.74 2.92
C GLN A 39 10.80 3.24 2.87
N PHE A 40 11.37 2.62 1.84
CA PHE A 40 11.35 1.18 1.62
C PHE A 40 12.75 0.64 1.78
N ARG A 41 12.88 -0.43 2.56
CA ARG A 41 14.10 -1.23 2.66
C ARG A 41 13.80 -2.64 2.28
N HIS A 42 14.70 -3.25 1.52
CA HIS A 42 14.67 -4.68 1.23
C HIS A 42 16.02 -5.31 1.56
N GLN A 43 16.02 -6.47 2.20
CA GLN A 43 17.24 -7.17 2.57
C GLN A 43 17.85 -7.89 1.37
N TRP A 44 19.18 -7.85 1.34
CA TRP A 44 20.03 -8.62 0.46
C TRP A 44 21.14 -9.30 1.29
N SER A 45 21.82 -10.27 0.69
CA SER A 45 22.80 -11.11 1.37
C SER A 45 24.00 -10.34 1.92
N THR A 46 24.39 -9.22 1.29
CA THR A 46 25.54 -8.42 1.72
C THR A 46 25.08 -7.10 2.33
N PHE A 47 24.38 -6.27 1.55
CA PHE A 47 23.89 -4.98 2.02
C PHE A 47 22.44 -4.72 1.56
N PRO A 48 21.54 -4.29 2.46
CA PRO A 48 20.17 -4.02 2.09
C PRO A 48 20.08 -2.85 1.10
N GLY A 49 19.09 -2.93 0.21
CA GLY A 49 18.67 -1.80 -0.60
C GLY A 49 17.75 -0.88 0.20
N VAL A 50 17.96 0.42 0.11
CA VAL A 50 17.21 1.42 0.89
C VAL A 50 16.86 2.63 0.04
N TRP A 51 15.57 2.84 -0.18
CA TRP A 51 15.05 3.89 -1.05
C TRP A 51 14.07 4.78 -0.32
N ARG A 52 14.12 6.08 -0.57
CA ARG A 52 13.23 7.07 0.07
C ARG A 52 12.64 8.02 -0.96
N ALA A 53 11.34 8.24 -0.87
CA ALA A 53 10.66 9.27 -1.65
C ALA A 53 11.08 10.67 -1.17
N THR A 54 11.24 11.63 -2.10
CA THR A 54 11.55 13.01 -1.72
C THR A 54 10.32 13.75 -1.19
N ALA A 55 9.12 13.33 -1.61
CA ALA A 55 7.86 13.90 -1.11
C ALA A 55 7.67 13.58 0.38
N THR A 56 7.13 14.56 1.11
CA THR A 56 6.70 14.37 2.49
C THR A 56 5.42 13.58 2.54
N VAL A 57 5.23 12.80 3.61
CA VAL A 57 4.01 12.01 3.78
C VAL A 57 2.79 12.90 4.05
N PRO A 58 1.70 12.79 3.25
CA PRO A 58 0.46 13.47 3.55
C PRO A 58 -0.19 12.94 4.84
N THR A 59 -0.72 13.83 5.68
CA THR A 59 -1.52 13.45 6.85
C THR A 59 -2.99 13.19 6.51
N THR A 60 -3.37 13.35 5.24
CA THR A 60 -4.70 13.01 4.71
C THR A 60 -4.68 11.62 4.08
N LEU A 61 -5.85 11.01 3.93
CA LEU A 61 -6.00 9.76 3.19
C LEU A 61 -5.39 9.87 1.78
N HIS A 62 -4.45 8.98 1.46
CA HIS A 62 -3.78 8.92 0.16
C HIS A 62 -3.46 7.48 -0.25
N HIS A 63 -3.28 7.27 -1.55
CA HIS A 63 -2.91 5.97 -2.12
C HIS A 63 -1.40 5.90 -2.30
N LEU A 64 -0.75 4.89 -1.70
CA LEU A 64 0.68 4.64 -1.85
C LEU A 64 0.89 3.30 -2.56
N VAL A 65 1.82 3.30 -3.53
CA VAL A 65 2.35 2.10 -4.16
C VAL A 65 3.86 2.12 -4.17
N VAL A 66 4.46 0.99 -3.83
CA VAL A 66 5.89 0.72 -4.01
C VAL A 66 6.04 -0.46 -4.96
N THR A 67 6.78 -0.28 -6.05
CA THR A 67 7.17 -1.38 -6.95
C THR A 67 8.67 -1.55 -6.94
N TYR A 68 9.13 -2.80 -6.95
CA TYR A 68 10.55 -3.13 -6.87
C TYR A 68 10.86 -4.40 -7.68
N ASP A 69 12.02 -4.43 -8.35
CA ASP A 69 12.54 -5.65 -9.00
C ASP A 69 13.74 -6.17 -8.22
N GLY A 70 13.52 -7.22 -7.45
CA GLY A 70 14.57 -7.90 -6.70
C GLY A 70 15.57 -8.69 -7.56
N GLY A 71 15.37 -8.76 -8.87
CA GLY A 71 16.24 -9.46 -9.81
C GLY A 71 17.41 -8.62 -10.30
N ASN A 72 17.39 -7.31 -10.02
CA ASN A 72 18.36 -6.35 -10.52
C ASN A 72 18.89 -5.48 -9.36
N VAL A 73 20.16 -5.65 -9.00
CA VAL A 73 20.85 -4.84 -7.96
C VAL A 73 20.93 -3.35 -8.31
N ALA A 74 20.85 -3.01 -9.60
CA ALA A 74 20.83 -1.63 -10.06
C ALA A 74 19.41 -1.06 -10.16
N ASN A 75 18.37 -1.83 -9.81
CA ASN A 75 17.01 -1.34 -9.87
C ASN A 75 16.64 -0.58 -8.60
N ASP A 76 16.17 0.64 -8.80
CA ASP A 76 15.62 1.46 -7.75
C ASP A 76 14.15 1.13 -7.52
N ALA A 77 13.73 1.14 -6.26
CA ALA A 77 12.31 1.07 -5.95
C ALA A 77 11.59 2.31 -6.50
N THR A 78 10.42 2.12 -7.10
CA THR A 78 9.57 3.23 -7.54
C THR A 78 8.45 3.44 -6.54
N PHE A 79 8.23 4.70 -6.15
CA PHE A 79 7.12 5.10 -5.29
C PHE A 79 6.09 5.83 -6.15
N THR A 80 4.82 5.55 -5.93
CA THR A 80 3.71 6.28 -6.55
C THR A 80 2.75 6.73 -5.45
N ILE A 81 2.49 8.03 -5.37
CA ILE A 81 1.54 8.64 -4.42
C ILE A 81 0.39 9.21 -5.22
N ASP A 82 -0.84 8.79 -4.92
CA ASP A 82 -2.05 9.23 -5.60
C ASP A 82 -1.95 9.11 -7.14
N GLY A 83 -1.38 8.01 -7.60
CA GLY A 83 -1.18 7.71 -9.03
C GLY A 83 -0.05 8.51 -9.70
N VAL A 84 0.68 9.34 -8.97
CA VAL A 84 1.82 10.13 -9.48
C VAL A 84 3.13 9.49 -9.03
N ALA A 85 4.03 9.20 -9.97
CA ALA A 85 5.34 8.65 -9.65
C ALA A 85 6.20 9.71 -8.93
N GLU A 86 6.80 9.33 -7.82
CA GLU A 86 7.62 10.20 -7.00
C GLU A 86 9.09 10.14 -7.38
N THR A 87 9.83 11.21 -7.06
CA THR A 87 11.30 11.16 -7.11
C THR A 87 11.81 10.37 -5.92
N VAL A 88 12.75 9.46 -6.19
CA VAL A 88 13.30 8.54 -5.20
C VAL A 88 14.80 8.77 -5.09
N VAL A 89 15.32 8.78 -3.86
CA VAL A 89 16.74 8.80 -3.57
C VAL A 89 17.15 7.42 -3.07
N ASP A 90 18.19 6.86 -3.67
CA ASP A 90 18.88 5.69 -3.15
C ASP A 90 19.75 6.11 -1.95
N ILE A 91 19.36 5.67 -0.76
CA ILE A 91 20.13 5.87 0.48
C ILE A 91 21.23 4.83 0.57
N ARG A 92 20.99 3.63 0.03
CA ARG A 92 21.94 2.53 0.02
C ARG A 92 21.59 1.55 -1.10
N THR A 93 22.50 1.45 -2.05
CA THR A 93 22.39 0.47 -3.14
C THR A 93 22.49 -0.95 -2.59
N PRO A 94 21.62 -1.87 -3.04
CA PRO A 94 21.67 -3.26 -2.60
C PRO A 94 22.92 -3.98 -3.11
N GLU A 95 23.43 -4.93 -2.32
CA GLU A 95 24.57 -5.78 -2.71
C GLU A 95 24.31 -7.26 -2.39
N GLY A 96 24.67 -8.13 -3.33
CA GLY A 96 24.60 -9.59 -3.20
C GLY A 96 23.40 -10.18 -3.93
N THR A 97 22.68 -11.11 -3.30
CA THR A 97 21.40 -11.64 -3.80
C THR A 97 20.26 -11.28 -2.87
N ILE A 98 19.05 -11.18 -3.41
CA ILE A 98 17.84 -10.96 -2.60
C ILE A 98 17.70 -12.04 -1.52
N SER A 99 17.45 -11.62 -0.28
CA SER A 99 17.16 -12.55 0.81
C SER A 99 15.72 -13.04 0.72
N THR A 100 15.48 -14.32 0.99
CA THR A 100 14.12 -14.86 1.08
C THR A 100 13.51 -14.54 2.44
N ASP A 101 12.25 -14.09 2.42
CA ASP A 101 11.46 -13.75 3.60
C ASP A 101 10.32 -14.75 3.87
N ALA A 102 10.36 -15.92 3.21
CA ALA A 102 9.25 -16.86 3.16
C ALA A 102 8.90 -17.48 4.53
N ALA A 103 9.85 -17.48 5.46
CA ALA A 103 9.65 -18.00 6.81
C ALA A 103 9.13 -16.95 7.81
N GLN A 104 9.10 -15.66 7.43
CA GLN A 104 8.65 -14.60 8.32
C GLN A 104 7.18 -14.23 8.11
N ASN A 105 6.52 -13.92 9.22
CA ASN A 105 5.17 -13.37 9.22
C ASN A 105 5.18 -11.94 8.69
N LEU A 106 4.16 -11.56 7.93
CA LEU A 106 3.94 -10.16 7.59
C LEU A 106 3.20 -9.48 8.73
N LEU A 107 3.84 -8.49 9.34
CA LEU A 107 3.30 -7.64 10.38
C LEU A 107 2.77 -6.36 9.74
N LEU A 108 1.62 -5.91 10.25
CA LEU A 108 0.93 -4.71 9.78
C LEU A 108 0.81 -3.74 10.95
N GLY A 109 1.36 -2.55 10.77
CA GLY A 109 1.31 -1.48 11.76
C GLY A 109 2.05 -1.77 13.06
N GLU A 110 3.00 -2.69 13.04
CA GLU A 110 3.94 -2.94 14.14
C GLU A 110 5.24 -3.48 13.54
N ASP A 111 6.35 -3.32 14.26
CA ASP A 111 7.66 -3.81 13.84
C ASP A 111 8.21 -4.94 14.72
N GLY A 112 7.40 -5.50 15.61
CA GLY A 112 7.79 -6.54 16.54
C GLY A 112 8.77 -6.09 17.63
N ALA A 113 9.10 -4.79 17.72
CA ALA A 113 10.13 -4.28 18.62
C ALA A 113 9.69 -2.99 19.33
N SER A 114 9.11 -3.17 20.52
CA SER A 114 8.60 -2.13 21.44
C SER A 114 7.44 -1.29 20.88
N SER A 115 6.51 -0.88 21.76
CA SER A 115 5.26 -0.19 21.40
C SER A 115 5.39 1.21 20.81
N ASP A 116 6.62 1.72 20.71
CA ASP A 116 6.88 3.12 20.33
C ASP A 116 7.03 3.30 18.81
N THR A 117 6.86 2.20 18.04
CA THR A 117 7.02 2.13 16.58
C THR A 117 5.82 1.51 15.87
N ASP A 118 4.63 1.48 16.51
CA ASP A 118 3.37 0.84 16.06
C ASP A 118 2.35 1.80 15.42
N PHE A 119 1.98 1.55 14.15
CA PHE A 119 1.30 2.50 13.27
C PHE A 119 0.03 3.05 13.88
N ASN A 120 -0.05 4.37 13.92
CA ASN A 120 -1.22 5.11 14.37
C ASN A 120 -1.89 5.80 13.18
N GLY A 121 -3.03 5.26 12.76
CA GLY A 121 -3.84 5.80 11.69
C GLY A 121 -4.71 4.73 11.04
N ARG A 122 -5.09 4.96 9.79
CA ARG A 122 -5.95 4.04 9.02
C ARG A 122 -5.21 3.48 7.82
N VAL A 123 -5.41 2.18 7.58
CA VAL A 123 -4.99 1.49 6.36
C VAL A 123 -6.20 0.81 5.73
N GLY A 124 -6.31 0.88 4.40
CA GLY A 124 -7.37 0.22 3.65
C GLY A 124 -6.85 -0.35 2.33
N TRP A 125 -7.56 -1.36 1.83
CA TRP A 125 -7.32 -1.95 0.50
C TRP A 125 -5.85 -2.31 0.27
N MET A 126 -5.27 -3.07 1.18
CA MET A 126 -3.90 -3.53 1.03
C MET A 126 -3.80 -4.63 -0.02
N SER A 127 -2.77 -4.53 -0.86
CA SER A 127 -2.36 -5.56 -1.82
C SER A 127 -0.84 -5.78 -1.73
N TYR A 128 -0.44 -7.04 -1.83
CA TYR A 128 0.94 -7.49 -2.03
C TYR A 128 0.95 -8.45 -3.22
N ASP A 129 1.82 -8.21 -4.19
CA ASP A 129 1.90 -9.00 -5.41
C ASP A 129 3.35 -9.28 -5.81
N ASN A 130 3.59 -10.45 -6.40
CA ASN A 130 4.88 -10.89 -6.92
C ASN A 130 5.07 -10.48 -8.40
N ALA A 131 4.53 -9.32 -8.76
CA ALA A 131 4.61 -8.72 -10.08
C ALA A 131 4.84 -7.22 -9.94
N ILE A 132 5.48 -6.61 -10.94
CA ILE A 132 5.57 -5.15 -11.06
C ILE A 132 4.30 -4.66 -11.73
N TRP A 133 3.52 -3.83 -11.03
CA TRP A 133 2.29 -3.28 -11.57
C TRP A 133 2.57 -2.20 -12.62
N SER A 134 1.78 -2.20 -13.68
CA SER A 134 1.75 -1.08 -14.63
C SER A 134 1.05 0.15 -14.02
N ALA A 135 1.21 1.32 -14.64
CA ALA A 135 0.45 2.51 -14.23
C ALA A 135 -1.08 2.30 -14.27
N ALA A 136 -1.58 1.50 -15.23
CA ALA A 136 -3.01 1.17 -15.31
C ALA A 136 -3.47 0.28 -14.14
N ASP A 137 -2.62 -0.65 -13.72
CA ASP A 137 -2.84 -1.52 -12.57
C ASP A 137 -2.87 -0.73 -11.25
N ILE A 138 -1.92 0.19 -11.10
CA ILE A 138 -1.87 1.12 -9.97
C ILE A 138 -3.15 1.96 -9.91
N ASN A 139 -3.58 2.53 -11.04
CA ASN A 139 -4.81 3.31 -11.10
C ASN A 139 -6.06 2.46 -10.83
N ARG A 140 -6.12 1.22 -11.29
CA ARG A 140 -7.21 0.29 -10.95
C ARG A 140 -7.29 0.08 -9.44
N HIS A 141 -6.15 -0.18 -8.81
CA HIS A 141 -6.10 -0.35 -7.36
C HIS A 141 -6.47 0.93 -6.62
N ARG A 142 -6.02 2.09 -7.09
CA ARG A 142 -6.43 3.38 -6.52
C ARG A 142 -7.95 3.50 -6.50
N TRP A 143 -8.61 3.29 -7.63
CA TRP A 143 -10.04 3.57 -7.77
C TRP A 143 -10.97 2.51 -7.18
N TRP A 144 -10.53 1.26 -7.09
CA TRP A 144 -11.39 0.13 -6.65
C TRP A 144 -10.73 -0.81 -5.63
N GLY A 145 -9.52 -0.52 -5.16
CA GLY A 145 -8.80 -1.36 -4.21
C GLY A 145 -8.52 -2.78 -4.72
N THR A 146 -8.45 -2.96 -6.05
CA THR A 146 -8.35 -4.27 -6.69
C THR A 146 -6.98 -4.45 -7.35
N ALA A 147 -6.25 -5.49 -6.95
CA ALA A 147 -4.98 -5.89 -7.56
C ALA A 147 -5.16 -6.46 -8.98
N PRO A 148 -4.12 -6.41 -9.84
CA PRO A 148 -4.09 -7.08 -11.15
C PRO A 148 -4.22 -8.59 -11.01
N GLY A 149 -4.81 -9.24 -12.01
CA GLY A 149 -4.89 -10.71 -12.04
C GLY A 149 -5.89 -11.34 -11.07
N GLY A 150 -6.49 -10.57 -10.14
CA GLY A 150 -7.82 -10.89 -9.61
C GLY A 150 -8.82 -10.95 -10.76
N PRO A 151 -10.03 -11.54 -10.61
CA PRO A 151 -10.99 -11.63 -11.70
C PRO A 151 -11.29 -10.24 -12.27
N SER A 152 -10.56 -9.83 -13.30
CA SER A 152 -10.75 -8.58 -14.03
C SER A 152 -11.89 -8.76 -15.04
N THR A 153 -12.95 -9.39 -14.54
CA THR A 153 -14.31 -9.45 -15.07
C THR A 153 -15.31 -9.09 -13.97
N VAL A 154 -14.84 -8.66 -12.79
CA VAL A 154 -15.73 -8.04 -11.79
C VAL A 154 -16.10 -6.65 -12.30
N ASP A 155 -17.02 -6.64 -13.26
CA ASP A 155 -17.76 -5.48 -13.74
C ASP A 155 -18.55 -4.82 -12.60
N VAL A 156 -18.70 -5.53 -11.48
CA VAL A 156 -19.61 -5.17 -10.40
C VAL A 156 -19.00 -5.49 -9.02
N SER A 157 -18.60 -4.48 -8.26
CA SER A 157 -18.36 -4.67 -6.82
C SER A 157 -19.66 -4.43 -6.05
N HIS A 158 -19.89 -5.24 -5.03
CA HIS A 158 -20.89 -4.94 -4.01
C HIS A 158 -20.12 -4.38 -2.82
N PRO A 159 -19.87 -3.06 -2.76
CA PRO A 159 -19.22 -2.50 -1.59
C PRO A 159 -20.00 -2.93 -0.35
N LEU A 160 -19.27 -3.34 0.68
CA LEU A 160 -19.87 -3.50 2.00
C LEU A 160 -20.62 -2.20 2.30
N TRP A 161 -21.89 -2.33 2.69
CA TRP A 161 -22.76 -1.22 3.13
C TRP A 161 -23.54 -0.42 2.08
N THR A 162 -23.72 -0.93 0.86
CA THR A 162 -24.77 -0.42 -0.06
C THR A 162 -25.76 -1.52 -0.45
N SER A 163 -26.94 -1.17 -0.96
CA SER A 163 -27.89 -2.11 -1.58
C SER A 163 -27.74 -2.19 -3.11
N GLY A 164 -26.68 -1.59 -3.66
CA GLY A 164 -26.48 -1.42 -5.09
C GLY A 164 -25.24 -2.16 -5.59
N LEU A 165 -25.37 -2.69 -6.80
CA LEU A 165 -24.25 -3.20 -7.59
C LEU A 165 -23.51 -1.99 -8.21
N GLY A 166 -22.26 -1.76 -7.83
CA GLY A 166 -21.42 -0.67 -8.35
C GLY A 166 -20.63 -1.12 -9.56
N ASN A 167 -20.79 -0.44 -10.71
CA ASN A 167 -20.01 -0.74 -11.90
C ASN A 167 -18.58 -0.22 -11.72
N ASN A 168 -17.59 -1.11 -11.67
CA ASN A 168 -16.19 -0.76 -11.47
C ASN A 168 -15.52 -0.17 -12.72
N GLY A 169 -16.21 -0.02 -13.86
CA GLY A 169 -15.70 0.65 -15.07
C GLY A 169 -14.29 0.23 -15.51
N THR A 170 -13.51 1.18 -16.03
CA THR A 170 -12.16 0.95 -16.58
C THR A 170 -11.21 2.04 -16.11
N ALA A 171 -9.99 1.68 -15.69
CA ALA A 171 -8.92 2.63 -15.39
C ALA A 171 -7.83 2.53 -16.45
N THR A 172 -7.33 3.68 -16.87
CA THR A 172 -6.22 3.81 -17.82
C THR A 172 -4.97 4.31 -17.12
N ALA A 173 -3.83 4.19 -17.79
CA ALA A 173 -2.52 4.58 -17.25
C ALA A 173 -2.39 6.09 -16.97
N ASP A 174 -3.22 6.93 -17.59
CA ASP A 174 -3.22 8.39 -17.43
C ASP A 174 -4.04 8.89 -16.23
N GLY A 175 -4.50 7.98 -15.36
CA GLY A 175 -5.30 8.32 -14.19
C GLY A 175 -6.78 8.53 -14.48
N THR A 176 -7.22 8.45 -15.74
CA THR A 176 -8.63 8.53 -16.07
C THR A 176 -9.35 7.23 -15.76
N VAL A 177 -10.63 7.37 -15.41
CA VAL A 177 -11.47 6.29 -14.90
C VAL A 177 -12.90 6.47 -15.39
N SER A 178 -13.55 5.37 -15.76
CA SER A 178 -14.99 5.27 -15.98
C SER A 178 -15.67 4.48 -14.86
N GLY A 179 -17.01 4.55 -14.76
CA GLY A 179 -17.77 3.81 -13.75
C GLY A 179 -17.88 4.51 -12.39
N THR A 180 -18.33 3.77 -11.38
CA THR A 180 -18.42 4.22 -9.99
C THR A 180 -17.04 4.10 -9.34
N THR A 181 -16.48 5.24 -8.98
CA THR A 181 -15.21 5.34 -8.25
C THR A 181 -15.45 5.46 -6.76
N MET A 182 -14.41 5.21 -5.94
CA MET A 182 -14.41 5.53 -4.51
C MET A 182 -14.87 6.96 -4.19
N ALA A 183 -14.55 7.94 -5.05
CA ALA A 183 -14.97 9.33 -4.88
C ALA A 183 -16.48 9.56 -5.12
N SER A 184 -17.11 8.67 -5.88
CA SER A 184 -18.55 8.73 -6.22
C SER A 184 -19.42 7.82 -5.35
N MET A 185 -18.81 6.95 -4.53
CA MET A 185 -19.56 6.09 -3.62
C MET A 185 -20.15 6.94 -2.48
N PRO A 186 -21.47 6.92 -2.25
CA PRO A 186 -22.05 7.59 -1.12
C PRO A 186 -21.49 6.98 0.16
N VAL A 187 -20.84 7.79 1.00
CA VAL A 187 -20.44 7.39 2.35
C VAL A 187 -21.72 7.19 3.15
N VAL A 188 -22.15 5.95 3.32
CA VAL A 188 -23.24 5.63 4.23
C VAL A 188 -22.65 5.59 5.63
N GLU A 189 -22.59 6.75 6.28
CA GLU A 189 -22.42 6.78 7.73
C GLU A 189 -23.63 6.07 8.35
N ARG A 190 -23.45 4.83 8.79
CA ARG A 190 -24.42 4.23 9.71
C ARG A 190 -24.34 5.05 10.99
N MET A 191 -25.23 6.04 11.10
CA MET A 191 -25.72 6.48 12.40
C MET A 191 -26.15 5.20 13.11
N TRP A 192 -25.40 4.82 14.14
CA TRP A 192 -25.86 3.84 15.11
C TRP A 192 -27.11 4.44 15.74
N GLY A 193 -28.25 4.27 15.09
CA GLY A 193 -29.55 4.58 15.65
C GLY A 193 -29.61 3.83 16.96
N SER A 194 -29.61 4.59 18.05
CA SER A 194 -29.75 4.16 19.42
C SER A 194 -31.00 3.31 19.58
N SER A 195 -30.89 2.04 19.23
CA SER A 195 -31.93 1.04 19.45
C SER A 195 -31.48 0.17 20.61
N MET A 196 -31.81 0.62 21.81
CA MET A 196 -32.42 -0.20 22.86
C MET A 196 -32.69 0.67 24.08
N GLY A 197 -33.88 1.26 24.11
CA GLY A 197 -34.50 1.60 25.38
C GLY A 197 -34.77 0.29 26.14
N CYS A 198 -34.10 0.09 27.27
CA CYS A 198 -34.64 -0.79 28.29
C CYS A 198 -35.70 0.02 29.04
N GLY A 199 -36.97 -0.27 28.77
CA GLY A 199 -38.05 0.15 29.65
C GLY A 199 -37.84 -0.51 31.01
N ARG A 200 -37.93 0.28 32.08
CA ARG A 200 -38.20 -0.21 33.42
C ARG A 200 -39.71 -0.20 33.66
#